data_AF-A0A258KGR5-F1
#
_entry.id   AF-A0A258KGR5-F1
#
_cell.length_a   1.000
_cell.length_b   1.000
_cell.length_c   1.000
_cell.angle_alpha   90.00
_cell.angle_beta   90.00
_cell.angle_gamma   90.00
#
_symmetry.space_group_name_H-M   'P 1'
#
loop_
_entity.id
_entity.type
_entity.pdbx_description
1 polymer ?
#
loop_
_entity_poly.entity_id
_entity_poly.type
_entity_poly.pdbx_seq_one_letter_code
_entity_poly.pdbx_strand_id
1 'polypeptide(L)'
;MEVVNNRLRYLFEKYYDKSCTSEEVAELFDIVQNGEYDNMLLEFIAEFGEKNNDTKDIISQQDAQQMLSFILAKKSRPKVIPIRKFVVLKKYFAAAAIIVIMLTGYWLWSKNETDFSNENLNKTSKVDFNPGKEGAILTLANGEQLVLDSSKNGTLALQGNTSIVKRDGQIIYNGEAVDNEILQNKLSTPKGKQYNIILA
;
A
#
# COMPACT_ATOMS: atom_id res chain seq x y z
N MET A 1 37.88 -55.13 13.24
CA MET A 1 37.10 -55.45 12.02
C MET A 1 35.78 -56.13 12.35
N GLU A 2 35.75 -57.18 13.19
CA GLU A 2 34.48 -57.87 13.54
C GLU A 2 33.39 -56.98 14.19
N VAL A 3 33.77 -56.03 15.05
CA VAL A 3 32.79 -55.14 15.72
C VAL A 3 32.04 -54.25 14.73
N VAL A 4 32.74 -53.74 13.70
CA VAL A 4 32.14 -52.88 12.66
C VAL A 4 31.21 -53.71 11.77
N ASN A 5 31.60 -54.95 11.46
CA ASN A 5 30.77 -55.87 10.65
C ASN A 5 29.45 -56.21 11.35
N ASN A 6 29.49 -56.48 12.66
CA ASN A 6 28.27 -56.76 13.45
C ASN A 6 27.37 -55.52 13.58
N ARG A 7 27.97 -54.33 13.70
CA ARG A 7 27.22 -53.06 13.76
C ARG A 7 26.56 -52.74 12.41
N LEU A 8 27.25 -52.97 11.30
CA LEU A 8 26.71 -52.81 9.96
C LEU A 8 25.50 -53.73 9.73
N ARG A 9 25.60 -55.00 10.12
CA ARG A 9 24.47 -55.95 10.03
C ARG A 9 23.26 -55.49 10.84
N TYR A 10 23.48 -55.02 12.06
CA TYR A 10 22.42 -54.49 12.93
C TYR A 10 21.72 -53.26 12.31
N LEU A 11 22.49 -52.31 11.81
CA LEU A 11 21.94 -51.10 11.17
C LEU A 11 21.19 -51.45 9.88
N PHE A 12 21.68 -52.41 9.11
CA PHE A 12 21.05 -52.86 7.87
C PHE A 12 19.71 -53.56 8.11
N GLU A 13 19.65 -54.47 9.10
CA GLU A 13 18.42 -55.15 9.51
C GLU A 13 17.35 -54.14 9.98
N LYS A 14 17.75 -53.19 10.83
CA LYS A 14 16.86 -52.15 11.35
C LYS A 14 16.37 -51.18 10.27
N TYR A 15 17.20 -50.90 9.27
CA TYR A 15 16.84 -50.09 8.10
C TYR A 15 15.80 -50.82 7.24
N TYR A 16 16.01 -52.12 7.02
CA TYR A 16 15.08 -52.95 6.26
C TYR A 16 13.71 -53.07 6.94
N ASP A 17 13.69 -53.24 8.26
CA ASP A 17 12.46 -53.30 9.07
C ASP A 17 11.78 -51.93 9.29
N LYS A 18 12.28 -50.86 8.66
CA LYS A 18 11.79 -49.46 8.79
C LYS A 18 11.73 -48.95 10.24
N SER A 19 12.50 -49.55 11.15
CA SER A 19 12.56 -49.18 12.56
C SER A 19 13.78 -48.33 12.91
N CYS A 20 14.55 -47.92 11.90
CA CYS A 20 15.77 -47.12 12.06
C CYS A 20 15.49 -45.67 12.48
N THR A 21 16.27 -45.19 13.43
CA THR A 21 16.30 -43.77 13.80
C THR A 21 17.15 -42.96 12.82
N SER A 22 16.88 -41.66 12.71
CA SER A 22 17.60 -40.78 11.76
C SER A 22 19.12 -40.75 11.98
N GLU A 23 19.58 -40.96 13.21
CA GLU A 23 21.00 -41.04 13.56
C GLU A 23 21.64 -42.34 13.06
N GLU A 24 20.95 -43.47 13.24
CA GLU A 24 21.40 -44.79 12.76
C GLU A 24 21.42 -44.88 11.23
N VAL A 25 20.50 -44.18 10.57
CA VAL A 25 20.52 -44.06 9.11
C VAL A 25 21.75 -43.30 8.65
N ALA A 26 22.11 -42.20 9.31
CA ALA A 26 23.31 -41.43 8.99
C ALA A 26 24.59 -42.26 9.24
N GLU A 27 24.65 -43.02 10.35
CA GLU A 27 25.74 -43.95 10.67
C GLU A 27 25.89 -45.03 9.57
N LEU A 28 24.78 -45.63 9.13
CA LEU A 28 24.77 -46.61 8.05
C LEU A 28 25.33 -46.01 6.75
N PHE A 29 24.85 -44.83 6.35
CA PHE A 29 25.30 -44.17 5.13
C PHE A 29 26.77 -43.74 5.18
N ASP A 30 27.30 -43.34 6.34
CA ASP A 30 28.71 -42.99 6.50
C ASP A 30 29.61 -44.23 6.32
N ILE A 31 29.23 -45.37 6.91
CA ILE A 31 29.97 -46.63 6.76
C ILE A 31 29.94 -47.12 5.30
N VAL A 32 28.78 -47.04 4.64
CA VAL A 32 28.62 -47.40 3.21
C VAL A 32 29.43 -46.45 2.31
N GLN A 33 29.49 -45.16 2.65
CA GLN A 33 30.16 -44.15 1.83
C GLN A 33 31.69 -44.34 1.76
N ASN A 34 32.27 -45.05 2.71
CA ASN A 34 33.69 -45.38 2.76
C ASN A 34 34.06 -46.55 1.81
N GLY A 35 33.08 -47.30 1.27
CA GLY A 35 33.28 -48.32 0.23
C GLY A 35 34.06 -49.56 0.64
N GLU A 36 34.51 -49.66 1.90
CA GLU A 36 35.30 -50.78 2.42
C GLU A 36 34.44 -52.05 2.63
N TYR A 37 33.11 -51.88 2.71
CA TYR A 37 32.15 -52.93 3.05
C TYR A 37 31.13 -53.24 1.93
N ASP A 38 31.38 -52.79 0.70
CA ASP A 38 30.45 -52.94 -0.44
C ASP A 38 30.11 -54.41 -0.76
N ASN A 39 31.11 -55.31 -0.68
CA ASN A 39 30.91 -56.75 -0.89
C ASN A 39 30.03 -57.40 0.19
N MET A 40 30.15 -56.93 1.44
CA MET A 40 29.39 -57.43 2.57
C MET A 40 27.94 -56.92 2.55
N LEU A 41 27.73 -55.68 2.10
CA LEU A 41 26.40 -55.13 1.86
C LEU A 41 25.67 -55.90 0.76
N LEU A 42 26.37 -56.27 -0.32
CA LEU A 42 25.81 -57.12 -1.37
C LEU A 42 25.41 -58.50 -0.85
N GLU A 43 26.21 -59.10 0.04
CA GLU A 43 25.90 -60.36 0.69
C GLU A 43 24.65 -60.26 1.58
N PHE A 44 24.51 -59.18 2.37
CA PHE A 44 23.32 -58.95 3.18
C PHE A 44 22.08 -58.67 2.32
N ILE A 45 22.19 -57.88 1.25
CA ILE A 45 21.07 -57.65 0.31
C ILE A 45 20.60 -58.99 -0.29
N ALA A 46 21.53 -59.88 -0.64
CA ALA A 46 21.19 -61.21 -1.15
C ALA A 46 20.54 -62.10 -0.07
N GLU A 47 21.08 -62.12 1.15
CA GLU A 47 20.56 -62.91 2.29
C GLU A 47 19.14 -62.47 2.69
N PHE A 48 18.90 -61.16 2.80
CA PHE A 48 17.58 -60.61 3.13
C PHE A 48 16.59 -60.69 1.95
N GLY A 49 17.09 -60.65 0.71
CA GLY A 49 16.29 -60.84 -0.50
C GLY A 49 15.77 -62.26 -0.68
N GLU A 50 16.54 -63.29 -0.30
CA GLU A 50 16.07 -64.68 -0.35
C GLU A 50 15.09 -65.04 0.77
N LYS A 51 15.22 -64.39 1.94
CA LYS A 51 14.39 -64.70 3.12
C LYS A 51 12.93 -64.24 2.99
N ASN A 52 12.68 -63.20 2.19
CA ASN A 52 11.34 -62.70 1.88
C ASN A 52 10.99 -63.03 0.42
N ASN A 53 10.41 -64.22 0.20
CA ASN A 53 9.94 -64.78 -1.09
C ASN A 53 8.90 -63.92 -1.87
N ASP A 54 8.71 -62.64 -1.55
CA ASP A 54 7.72 -61.75 -2.18
C ASP A 54 8.30 -60.84 -3.28
N THR A 55 9.59 -60.95 -3.61
CA THR A 55 10.19 -60.18 -4.71
C THR A 55 11.06 -61.04 -5.62
N LYS A 56 10.49 -62.15 -6.12
CA LYS A 56 11.18 -63.02 -7.08
C LYS A 56 11.31 -62.44 -8.51
N ASP A 57 11.11 -61.14 -8.75
CA ASP A 57 11.06 -60.67 -10.14
C ASP A 57 11.55 -59.26 -10.46
N ILE A 58 12.30 -58.57 -9.59
CA ILE A 58 12.66 -57.16 -9.92
C ILE A 58 14.14 -56.81 -9.84
N ILE A 59 15.00 -57.55 -9.13
CA ILE A 59 16.42 -57.17 -9.08
C ILE A 59 17.31 -58.41 -9.14
N SER A 60 17.86 -58.70 -10.32
CA SER A 60 18.96 -59.65 -10.47
C SER A 60 20.18 -59.15 -9.69
N GLN A 61 20.98 -60.03 -9.09
CA GLN A 61 22.19 -59.63 -8.35
C GLN A 61 23.15 -58.78 -9.22
N GLN A 62 23.13 -58.98 -10.54
CA GLN A 62 23.86 -58.12 -11.49
C GLN A 62 23.29 -56.71 -11.58
N ASP A 63 21.97 -56.53 -11.54
CA ASP A 63 21.32 -55.22 -11.62
C ASP A 63 21.48 -54.42 -10.33
N ALA A 64 21.48 -55.10 -9.17
CA ALA A 64 21.79 -54.49 -7.88
C ALA A 64 23.23 -53.95 -7.87
N GLN A 65 24.20 -54.74 -8.36
CA GLN A 65 25.59 -54.31 -8.47
C GLN A 65 25.76 -53.16 -9.47
N GLN A 66 25.03 -53.18 -10.58
CA GLN A 66 25.04 -52.08 -11.56
C GLN A 66 24.41 -50.80 -11.00
N MET A 67 23.28 -50.87 -10.30
CA MET A 67 22.68 -49.70 -9.65
C MET A 67 23.55 -49.14 -8.53
N LEU A 68 24.12 -50.00 -7.68
CA LEU A 68 25.00 -49.58 -6.59
C LEU A 68 26.28 -48.96 -7.14
N SER A 69 26.90 -49.56 -8.16
CA SER A 69 28.06 -48.97 -8.83
C SER A 69 27.70 -47.68 -9.57
N PHE A 70 26.50 -47.52 -10.14
CA PHE A 70 26.07 -46.24 -10.69
C PHE A 70 25.89 -45.15 -9.63
N ILE A 71 25.44 -45.50 -8.42
CA ILE A 71 25.25 -44.53 -7.33
C ILE A 71 26.60 -44.18 -6.67
N LEU A 72 27.47 -45.18 -6.44
CA LEU A 72 28.79 -45.00 -5.84
C LEU A 72 29.82 -44.41 -6.82
N ALA A 73 29.81 -44.81 -8.10
CA ALA A 73 30.66 -44.19 -9.13
C ALA A 73 30.18 -42.79 -9.51
N LYS A 74 28.89 -42.49 -9.33
CA LYS A 74 28.33 -41.13 -9.36
C LYS A 74 28.44 -40.43 -8.01
N LYS A 75 29.42 -40.83 -7.18
CA LYS A 75 30.18 -39.89 -6.33
C LYS A 75 31.04 -39.00 -7.24
N SER A 76 30.39 -38.36 -8.22
CA SER A 76 30.82 -37.07 -8.72
C SER A 76 30.90 -36.19 -7.48
N ARG A 77 32.13 -36.08 -6.93
CA ARG A 77 32.58 -34.92 -6.18
C ARG A 77 31.79 -33.76 -6.78
N PRO A 78 30.95 -33.04 -6.04
CA PRO A 78 30.22 -31.93 -6.65
C PRO A 78 31.30 -31.16 -7.38
N LYS A 79 31.23 -31.16 -8.72
CA LYS A 79 32.22 -30.47 -9.54
C LYS A 79 32.07 -29.07 -8.99
N VAL A 80 33.03 -28.65 -8.17
CA VAL A 80 33.12 -27.28 -7.69
C VAL A 80 33.49 -26.55 -8.95
N ILE A 81 32.47 -26.31 -9.78
CA ILE A 81 32.49 -25.26 -10.75
C ILE A 81 32.81 -24.07 -9.86
N PRO A 82 33.99 -23.43 -9.99
CA PRO A 82 34.19 -22.19 -9.29
C PRO A 82 33.05 -21.31 -9.79
N ILE A 83 32.06 -21.08 -8.92
CA ILE A 83 31.02 -20.10 -9.18
C ILE A 83 31.82 -18.81 -9.15
N ARG A 84 32.35 -18.42 -10.31
CA ARG A 84 33.11 -17.20 -10.47
C ARG A 84 32.20 -16.14 -9.94
N LYS A 85 32.55 -15.64 -8.76
CA LYS A 85 31.66 -14.92 -7.86
C LYS A 85 30.89 -13.88 -8.68
N PHE A 86 29.60 -14.13 -8.92
CA PHE A 86 28.65 -13.10 -9.37
C PHE A 86 28.57 -11.91 -8.39
N VAL A 87 29.36 -11.94 -7.32
CA VAL A 87 29.60 -10.86 -6.37
C VAL A 87 30.31 -9.66 -7.03
N VAL A 88 31.14 -9.84 -8.06
CA VAL A 88 31.67 -8.68 -8.82
C VAL A 88 30.59 -8.03 -9.67
N LEU A 89 29.70 -8.82 -10.30
CA LEU A 89 28.52 -8.28 -10.99
C LEU A 89 27.57 -7.59 -10.00
N LYS A 90 27.35 -8.13 -8.80
CA LYS A 90 26.55 -7.46 -7.74
C LYS A 90 27.11 -6.08 -7.37
N LYS A 91 28.44 -5.90 -7.39
CA LYS A 91 29.08 -4.61 -7.13
C LYS A 91 28.77 -3.58 -8.23
N TYR A 92 28.72 -4.02 -9.49
CA TYR A 92 28.30 -3.18 -10.62
C TYR A 92 26.78 -2.95 -10.67
N PHE A 93 25.97 -3.93 -10.26
CA PHE A 93 24.51 -3.75 -10.13
C PHE A 93 24.14 -2.76 -9.03
N ALA A 94 24.88 -2.74 -7.91
CA ALA A 94 24.69 -1.74 -6.87
C ALA A 94 25.00 -0.31 -7.37
N ALA A 95 26.09 -0.14 -8.13
CA ALA A 95 26.43 1.14 -8.74
C ALA A 95 25.40 1.58 -9.80
N ALA A 96 24.93 0.64 -10.64
CA ALA A 96 23.89 0.91 -11.63
C ALA A 96 22.55 1.31 -10.98
N ALA A 97 22.17 0.68 -9.87
CA ALA A 97 20.95 1.02 -9.14
C ALA A 97 21.01 2.46 -8.59
N ILE A 98 22.16 2.89 -8.06
CA ILE A 98 22.33 4.27 -7.55
C ILE A 98 22.21 5.29 -8.69
N ILE A 99 22.82 5.01 -9.85
CA ILE A 99 22.73 5.88 -11.02
C ILE A 99 21.29 5.97 -11.53
N VAL A 100 20.56 4.84 -11.59
CA VAL A 100 19.14 4.83 -11.98
C VAL A 100 18.29 5.61 -10.99
N ILE A 101 18.52 5.48 -9.67
CA ILE A 101 17.78 6.23 -8.64
C ILE A 101 18.09 7.73 -8.72
N MET A 102 19.34 8.12 -8.96
CA MET A 102 19.69 9.54 -9.17
C MET A 102 19.07 10.10 -10.44
N LEU A 103 19.08 9.35 -11.55
CA LEU A 103 18.48 9.79 -12.81
C LEU A 103 16.95 9.88 -12.71
N THR A 104 16.28 8.91 -12.08
CA THR A 104 14.83 8.96 -11.88
C THR A 104 14.44 10.03 -10.88
N GLY A 105 15.20 10.20 -9.80
CA GLY A 105 15.02 11.27 -8.82
C GLY A 105 15.22 12.65 -9.45
N TYR A 106 16.28 12.84 -10.23
CA TYR A 106 16.53 14.07 -10.98
C TYR A 106 15.47 14.32 -12.04
N TRP A 107 15.04 13.30 -12.77
CA TRP A 107 13.98 13.42 -13.77
C TRP A 107 12.64 13.79 -13.13
N LEU A 108 12.27 13.18 -12.00
CA LEU A 108 11.06 13.52 -11.25
C LEU A 108 11.15 14.94 -10.64
N TRP A 109 12.32 15.33 -10.14
CA TRP A 109 12.53 16.68 -9.61
C TRP A 109 12.51 17.73 -10.71
N SER A 110 13.14 17.47 -11.86
CA SER A 110 13.12 18.35 -13.03
C SER A 110 11.71 18.44 -13.64
N LYS A 111 10.92 17.36 -13.58
CA LYS A 111 9.49 17.38 -13.95
C LYS A 111 8.61 18.20 -13.01
N ASN A 112 9.08 18.49 -11.80
CA ASN A 112 8.38 19.36 -10.86
C ASN A 112 8.60 20.85 -11.17
N GLU A 113 9.53 21.20 -12.06
CA GLU A 113 9.79 22.59 -12.47
C GLU A 113 9.29 22.92 -13.89
N THR A 114 8.86 21.94 -14.67
CA THR A 114 8.23 22.18 -15.98
C THR A 114 6.81 21.65 -15.99
N ASP A 115 5.87 22.60 -15.93
CA ASP A 115 4.40 22.48 -16.08
C ASP A 115 3.55 22.74 -14.83
N PHE A 116 4.03 23.61 -13.94
CA PHE A 116 3.21 24.75 -13.53
C PHE A 116 3.52 25.96 -14.41
N SER A 117 3.59 25.75 -15.73
CA SER A 117 3.24 26.84 -16.62
C SER A 117 1.80 27.16 -16.32
N ASN A 118 1.62 28.30 -15.66
CA ASN A 118 0.33 28.95 -15.41
C ASN A 118 -0.33 29.40 -16.72
N GLU A 119 -0.21 28.65 -17.81
CA GLU A 119 -0.85 28.96 -19.09
C GLU A 119 -2.33 28.57 -19.12
N ASN A 120 -2.80 27.80 -18.14
CA ASN A 120 -4.23 27.61 -17.89
C ASN A 120 -4.70 28.03 -16.48
N LEU A 121 -3.83 28.67 -15.68
CA LEU A 121 -4.26 29.34 -14.44
C LEU A 121 -4.44 30.86 -14.62
N ASN A 122 -3.92 31.44 -15.72
CA ASN A 122 -4.25 32.81 -16.15
C ASN A 122 -5.45 32.90 -17.09
N LYS A 123 -6.32 31.88 -17.10
CA LYS A 123 -7.71 31.99 -17.58
C LYS A 123 -8.75 31.74 -16.50
N THR A 124 -8.36 31.78 -15.24
CA THR A 124 -9.25 32.46 -14.30
C THR A 124 -9.13 33.92 -14.68
N SER A 125 -10.08 34.42 -15.49
CA SER A 125 -10.40 35.83 -15.42
C SER A 125 -10.30 36.18 -13.95
N LYS A 126 -9.42 37.11 -13.58
CA LYS A 126 -9.68 37.88 -12.38
C LYS A 126 -11.06 38.46 -12.64
N VAL A 127 -12.08 37.71 -12.25
CA VAL A 127 -13.40 38.26 -12.04
C VAL A 127 -13.10 39.14 -10.87
N ASP A 128 -12.81 40.38 -11.20
CA ASP A 128 -12.74 41.46 -10.26
C ASP A 128 -14.16 41.49 -9.70
N PHE A 129 -14.37 40.75 -8.61
CA PHE A 129 -15.59 40.85 -7.86
C PHE A 129 -15.49 42.23 -7.25
N ASN A 130 -16.00 43.24 -7.98
CA ASN A 130 -16.17 44.57 -7.42
C ASN A 130 -16.83 44.40 -6.05
N PRO A 131 -16.38 45.15 -5.03
CA PRO A 131 -17.00 45.09 -3.71
C PRO A 131 -18.51 45.21 -3.88
N GLY A 132 -19.25 44.34 -3.18
CA GLY A 132 -20.70 44.32 -3.26
C GLY A 132 -21.22 45.75 -3.10
N LYS A 133 -22.02 46.21 -4.06
CA LYS A 133 -22.54 47.58 -4.00
C LYS A 133 -23.47 47.71 -2.81
N GLU A 134 -23.49 48.85 -2.16
CA GLU A 134 -24.46 49.07 -1.10
C GLU A 134 -25.88 49.06 -1.68
N GLY A 135 -26.81 48.36 -1.03
CA GLY A 135 -28.22 48.47 -1.37
C GLY A 135 -29.08 47.32 -0.89
N ALA A 136 -30.22 47.69 -0.31
CA ALA A 136 -31.26 46.78 0.10
C ALA A 136 -32.63 47.37 -0.24
N ILE A 137 -33.64 46.50 -0.24
CA ILE A 137 -35.04 46.84 -0.46
C ILE A 137 -35.75 46.61 0.86
N LEU A 138 -36.34 47.66 1.42
CA LEU A 138 -37.19 47.57 2.60
C LEU A 138 -38.64 47.41 2.14
N THR A 139 -39.24 46.26 2.42
CA THR A 139 -40.67 46.05 2.26
C THR A 139 -41.36 46.36 3.59
N LEU A 140 -42.22 47.36 3.58
CA LEU A 140 -43.03 47.76 4.72
C LEU A 140 -44.19 46.76 4.96
N ALA A 141 -44.76 46.79 6.16
CA ALA A 141 -45.91 45.98 6.55
C ALA A 141 -47.16 46.18 5.66
N ASN A 142 -47.30 47.35 5.01
CA ASN A 142 -48.36 47.63 4.04
C ASN A 142 -48.07 47.05 2.63
N GLY A 143 -46.93 46.37 2.44
CA GLY A 143 -46.48 45.80 1.16
C GLY A 143 -45.69 46.77 0.27
N GLU A 144 -45.53 48.03 0.68
CA GLU A 144 -44.77 49.03 -0.07
C GLU A 144 -43.27 48.72 -0.06
N GLN A 145 -42.61 48.85 -1.22
CA GLN A 145 -41.20 48.55 -1.39
C GLN A 145 -40.38 49.82 -1.57
N LEU A 146 -39.45 50.06 -0.66
CA LEU A 146 -38.55 51.21 -0.67
C LEU A 146 -37.13 50.75 -1.01
N VAL A 147 -36.60 51.23 -2.15
CA VAL A 147 -35.22 50.97 -2.56
C VAL A 147 -34.30 51.91 -1.80
N LEU A 148 -33.50 51.37 -0.87
CA LEU A 148 -32.68 52.19 0.02
C LEU A 148 -31.47 52.82 -0.67
N ASP A 149 -31.03 52.29 -1.82
CA ASP A 149 -29.90 52.80 -2.62
C ASP A 149 -30.17 54.22 -3.16
N SER A 150 -31.34 54.42 -3.79
CA SER A 150 -31.76 55.69 -4.39
C SER A 150 -32.41 56.68 -3.43
N SER A 151 -32.74 56.24 -2.20
CA SER A 151 -33.41 57.09 -1.22
C SER A 151 -32.44 58.08 -0.56
N LYS A 152 -32.83 59.36 -0.50
CA LYS A 152 -32.07 60.40 0.22
C LYS A 152 -32.10 60.13 1.73
N ASN A 153 -31.10 60.66 2.45
CA ASN A 153 -31.15 60.71 3.91
C ASN A 153 -32.40 61.51 4.34
N GLY A 154 -33.11 61.03 5.36
CA GLY A 154 -34.37 61.60 5.83
C GLY A 154 -35.42 60.53 6.15
N THR A 155 -36.65 60.97 6.40
CA THR A 155 -37.78 60.08 6.67
C THR A 155 -38.13 59.28 5.42
N LEU A 156 -38.07 57.96 5.52
CA LEU A 156 -38.41 57.01 4.46
C LEU A 156 -39.92 56.73 4.43
N ALA A 157 -40.50 56.52 5.61
CA ALA A 157 -41.92 56.21 5.77
C ALA A 157 -42.38 56.45 7.21
N LEU A 158 -43.69 56.56 7.39
CA LEU A 158 -44.37 56.61 8.68
C LEU A 158 -45.32 55.41 8.76
N GLN A 159 -45.12 54.54 9.75
CA GLN A 159 -45.98 53.39 10.02
C GLN A 159 -46.66 53.60 11.37
N GLY A 160 -47.94 53.97 11.34
CA GLY A 160 -48.67 54.38 12.55
C GLY A 160 -47.99 55.58 13.21
N ASN A 161 -47.54 55.40 14.46
CA ASN A 161 -46.79 56.40 15.22
C ASN A 161 -45.25 56.21 15.17
N THR A 162 -44.76 55.29 14.32
CA THR A 162 -43.33 55.00 14.17
C THR A 162 -42.78 55.59 12.88
N SER A 163 -41.81 56.49 13.00
CA SER A 163 -41.08 57.10 11.89
C SER A 163 -39.84 56.29 11.54
N ILE A 164 -39.71 55.91 10.27
CA ILE A 164 -38.56 55.19 9.73
C ILE A 164 -37.65 56.19 9.04
N VAL A 165 -36.43 56.35 9.53
CA VAL A 165 -35.49 57.38 9.06
C VAL A 165 -34.21 56.72 8.52
N LYS A 166 -33.78 57.14 7.33
CA LYS A 166 -32.46 56.80 6.79
C LYS A 166 -31.45 57.87 7.16
N ARG A 167 -30.34 57.49 7.78
CA ARG A 167 -29.20 58.37 8.05
C ARG A 167 -27.89 57.64 7.75
N ASP A 168 -27.12 58.14 6.80
CA ASP A 168 -25.76 57.68 6.49
C ASP A 168 -25.64 56.15 6.33
N GLY A 169 -26.60 55.55 5.61
CA GLY A 169 -26.64 54.11 5.35
C GLY A 169 -27.28 53.26 6.45
N GLN A 170 -27.78 53.88 7.53
CA GLN A 170 -28.47 53.20 8.63
C GLN A 170 -29.97 53.47 8.59
N ILE A 171 -30.77 52.51 9.08
CA ILE A 171 -32.22 52.65 9.24
C ILE A 171 -32.51 52.78 10.73
N ILE A 172 -33.13 53.89 11.12
CA ILE A 172 -33.50 54.20 12.51
C ILE A 172 -35.02 54.15 12.61
N TYR A 173 -35.54 53.40 13.59
CA TYR A 173 -36.96 53.34 13.92
C TYR A 173 -37.23 54.21 15.14
N ASN A 174 -37.92 55.34 14.95
CA ASN A 174 -38.29 56.25 16.01
C ASN A 174 -39.80 56.19 16.22
N GLY A 175 -40.24 55.49 17.25
CA GLY A 175 -41.66 55.41 17.61
C GLY A 175 -41.81 54.99 19.07
N GLU A 176 -42.86 55.48 19.71
CA GLU A 176 -43.31 54.95 20.99
C GLU A 176 -44.30 53.80 20.72
N ALA A 177 -44.18 52.70 21.47
CA ALA A 177 -45.09 51.56 21.37
C ALA A 177 -46.46 51.95 21.94
N VAL A 178 -47.29 52.59 21.11
CA VAL A 178 -48.62 53.09 21.48
C VAL A 178 -49.72 52.09 21.10
N ASP A 179 -49.45 51.17 20.17
CA ASP A 179 -50.44 50.22 19.64
C ASP A 179 -49.98 48.75 19.78
N ASN A 180 -50.92 47.83 19.98
CA ASN A 180 -50.66 46.39 20.13
C ASN A 180 -50.49 45.65 18.79
N GLU A 181 -50.46 46.39 17.68
CA GLU A 181 -50.34 45.83 16.34
C GLU A 181 -48.87 45.64 15.95
N ILE A 182 -48.46 44.38 15.80
CA ILE A 182 -47.08 44.04 15.39
C ILE A 182 -46.97 44.21 13.87
N LEU A 183 -46.43 45.35 13.45
CA LEU A 183 -46.07 45.58 12.05
C LEU A 183 -44.71 44.96 11.74
N GLN A 184 -44.67 44.01 10.80
CA GLN A 184 -43.43 43.37 10.37
C GLN A 184 -42.94 43.94 9.03
N ASN A 185 -41.68 44.35 9.01
CA ASN A 185 -41.00 44.82 7.81
C ASN A 185 -39.98 43.76 7.36
N LYS A 186 -39.80 43.62 6.05
CA LYS A 186 -38.87 42.66 5.44
C LYS A 186 -37.76 43.41 4.71
N LEU A 187 -36.51 43.19 5.10
CA LEU A 187 -35.35 43.68 4.36
C LEU A 187 -34.84 42.59 3.40
N SER A 188 -34.68 42.93 2.12
CA SER A 188 -34.13 42.03 1.10
C SER A 188 -32.93 42.64 0.40
N THR A 189 -31.83 41.89 0.33
CA THR A 189 -30.59 42.31 -0.32
C THR A 189 -30.40 41.51 -1.61
N PRO A 190 -30.41 42.16 -2.79
CA PRO A 190 -30.17 41.49 -4.07
C PRO A 190 -28.78 40.85 -4.15
N LYS A 191 -28.62 39.86 -5.04
CA LYS A 191 -27.32 39.21 -5.30
C LYS A 191 -26.26 40.26 -5.66
N GLY A 192 -25.12 40.23 -4.97
CA GLY A 192 -24.01 41.16 -5.19
C GLY A 192 -24.15 42.52 -4.51
N LYS A 193 -25.12 42.68 -3.60
CA LYS A 193 -25.22 43.86 -2.73
C LYS A 193 -24.99 43.51 -1.26
N GLN A 194 -24.58 44.51 -0.48
CA GLN A 194 -24.45 44.43 0.98
C GLN A 194 -25.18 45.62 1.64
N TYR A 195 -25.65 45.45 2.88
CA TYR A 195 -26.31 46.51 3.62
C TYR A 195 -26.15 46.28 5.13
N ASN A 196 -25.82 47.34 5.87
CA ASN A 196 -25.63 47.30 7.32
C ASN A 196 -26.88 47.82 8.03
N ILE A 197 -27.31 47.13 9.09
CA ILE A 197 -28.45 47.54 9.92
C ILE A 197 -27.95 47.74 11.34
N ILE A 198 -28.35 48.85 11.95
CA ILE A 198 -28.17 49.10 13.38
C ILE A 198 -29.56 49.31 13.95
N LEU A 199 -29.95 48.44 14.88
CA LEU A 199 -31.19 48.56 15.64
C LEU A 199 -30.84 49.26 16.96
N ALA A 200 -31.43 50.42 17.21
CA ALA A 200 -31.24 51.21 18.42
C ALA A 200 -32.55 51.32 19.18
#